data_AF-A0A5C6FR75-F1
#
_entry.id   AF-A0A5C6FR75-F1
#
_cell.length_a   1.000
_cell.length_b   1.000
_cell.length_c   1.000
_cell.angle_alpha   90.00
_cell.angle_beta   90.00
_cell.angle_gamma   90.00
#
_symmetry.space_group_name_H-M   'P 1'
#
loop_
_entity.id
_entity.type
_entity.pdbx_description
1 polymer ?
#
loop_
_entity_poly.entity_id
_entity_poly.type
_entity_poly.pdbx_seq_one_letter_code
_entity_poly.pdbx_strand_id
1 'polypeptide(L)'
;MLEEYTNQSLSEFDLSGCLKETIEIIRRYQIYLPSKVAMLLKVLIMLEGTSHQLDPRFSLAELIRPFGQRAMKRQLSPKRLARRAKANLEQWQRLMEILPHDAADILHKLKKGEFDVHLEHRKLDHVVNRLVIGILTAALFVGSSLMLSLKVIPSVYDVSVAGAAGCLVSILLGIRLLRAVHQSGDVTTK
;
A
#
# COMPACT_ATOMS: atom_id res chain seq x y z
N MET A 1 -19.36 30.39 4.88
CA MET A 1 -18.02 30.65 4.29
C MET A 1 -17.96 30.53 2.76
N LEU A 2 -18.99 30.06 2.04
CA LEU A 2 -19.05 30.11 0.56
C LEU A 2 -19.87 31.31 0.01
N GLU A 3 -20.52 32.08 0.88
CA GLU A 3 -21.41 33.19 0.48
C GLU A 3 -20.69 34.55 0.40
N GLU A 4 -19.53 34.71 1.04
CA GLU A 4 -18.83 36.01 1.14
C GLU A 4 -18.19 36.47 -0.18
N TYR A 5 -17.95 35.56 -1.13
CA TYR A 5 -17.27 35.86 -2.40
C TYR A 5 -18.20 35.99 -3.60
N THR A 6 -19.52 35.85 -3.42
CA THR A 6 -20.46 35.90 -4.57
C THR A 6 -20.83 37.34 -4.96
N ASN A 7 -20.59 38.34 -4.10
CA ASN A 7 -21.14 39.68 -4.26
C ASN A 7 -20.13 40.83 -4.35
N GLN A 8 -18.82 40.55 -4.47
CA GLN A 8 -17.87 41.61 -4.83
C GLN A 8 -17.83 41.78 -6.36
N SER A 9 -17.97 43.04 -6.78
CA SER A 9 -17.80 43.49 -8.16
C SER A 9 -16.57 42.82 -8.80
N LEU A 10 -16.78 42.09 -9.90
CA LEU A 10 -15.71 41.42 -10.67
C LEU A 10 -14.67 42.38 -11.28
N SER A 11 -14.72 43.68 -10.97
CA SER A 11 -13.71 44.68 -11.34
C SER A 11 -12.52 44.75 -10.37
N GLU A 12 -12.59 44.12 -9.19
CA GLU A 12 -11.52 44.13 -8.17
C GLU A 12 -11.11 42.69 -7.76
N PHE A 13 -11.03 41.76 -8.70
CA PHE A 13 -10.57 40.41 -8.38
C PHE A 13 -9.07 40.40 -8.05
N ASP A 14 -8.72 40.29 -6.77
CA ASP A 14 -7.33 40.18 -6.29
C ASP A 14 -6.76 38.78 -6.57
N LEU A 15 -6.23 38.59 -7.79
CA LEU A 15 -5.55 37.36 -8.20
C LEU A 15 -4.30 37.10 -7.34
N SER A 16 -3.59 38.17 -6.94
CA SER A 16 -2.41 38.10 -6.09
C SER A 16 -2.73 37.52 -4.71
N GLY A 17 -3.82 37.97 -4.07
CA GLY A 17 -4.32 37.44 -2.79
C GLY A 17 -4.70 35.96 -2.90
N CYS A 18 -5.47 35.60 -3.92
CA CYS A 18 -5.91 34.22 -4.16
C CYS A 18 -4.72 33.24 -4.37
N LEU A 19 -3.70 33.65 -5.13
CA LEU A 19 -2.49 32.84 -5.33
C LEU A 19 -1.71 32.64 -4.04
N LYS A 20 -1.59 33.68 -3.19
CA LYS A 20 -0.91 33.59 -1.89
C LYS A 20 -1.64 32.63 -0.95
N GLU A 21 -2.95 32.77 -0.81
CA GLU A 21 -3.77 31.89 0.03
C GLU A 21 -3.69 30.43 -0.44
N THR A 22 -3.72 30.20 -1.75
CA THR A 22 -3.55 28.86 -2.33
C THR A 22 -2.21 28.24 -1.94
N ILE A 23 -1.11 29.00 -2.02
CA ILE A 23 0.22 28.51 -1.62
C ILE A 23 0.27 28.25 -0.11
N GLU A 24 -0.36 29.10 0.70
CA GLU A 24 -0.42 28.93 2.15
C GLU A 24 -1.13 27.63 2.52
N ILE A 25 -2.28 27.34 1.90
CA ILE A 25 -3.01 26.09 2.09
C ILE A 25 -2.13 24.88 1.69
N ILE A 26 -1.49 24.94 0.53
CA ILE A 26 -0.60 23.86 0.06
C ILE A 26 0.52 23.59 1.08
N ARG A 27 1.14 24.64 1.61
CA ARG A 27 2.22 24.54 2.61
C ARG A 27 1.72 24.07 3.97
N ARG A 28 0.58 24.60 4.44
CA ARG A 28 -0.02 24.27 5.73
C ARG A 28 -0.43 22.81 5.81
N TYR A 29 -1.03 22.29 4.74
CA TYR A 29 -1.53 20.92 4.68
C TYR A 29 -0.55 19.94 4.01
N GLN A 30 0.67 20.38 3.67
CA GLN A 30 1.71 19.55 3.02
C GLN A 30 1.17 18.79 1.78
N ILE A 31 0.38 19.49 0.96
CA ILE A 31 -0.26 18.88 -0.21
C ILE A 31 0.82 18.60 -1.27
N TYR A 32 0.96 17.33 -1.64
CA TYR A 32 1.86 16.94 -2.73
C TYR A 32 1.31 17.41 -4.08
N LEU A 33 1.90 18.47 -4.63
CA LEU A 33 1.47 19.02 -5.92
C LEU A 33 2.18 18.30 -7.08
N PRO A 34 1.42 17.73 -8.06
CA PRO A 34 2.02 17.21 -9.27
C PRO A 34 2.82 18.29 -10.01
N SER A 35 3.98 17.92 -10.58
CA SER A 35 4.90 18.85 -11.25
C SER A 35 4.22 19.78 -12.26
N LYS A 36 3.26 19.26 -13.04
CA LYS A 36 2.50 20.03 -14.04
C LYS A 36 1.69 21.18 -13.41
N VAL A 37 1.10 20.95 -12.24
CA VAL A 37 0.28 21.96 -11.54
C VAL A 37 1.18 23.00 -10.88
N ALA A 38 2.27 22.57 -10.26
CA ALA A 38 3.25 23.47 -9.66
C ALA A 38 3.88 24.42 -10.69
N MET A 39 4.21 23.92 -11.87
CA MET A 39 4.73 24.72 -12.97
C MET A 39 3.72 25.77 -13.44
N LEU A 40 2.45 25.39 -13.60
CA LEU A 40 1.39 26.32 -14.00
C LEU A 40 1.18 27.41 -12.95
N LEU A 41 1.17 27.04 -11.67
CA LEU A 41 1.08 27.99 -10.55
C LEU A 41 2.25 28.97 -10.56
N LYS A 42 3.49 28.48 -10.77
CA LYS A 42 4.69 29.34 -10.87
C LYS A 42 4.60 30.32 -12.03
N VAL A 43 4.10 29.89 -13.19
CA VAL A 43 3.90 30.77 -14.36
C VAL A 43 2.87 31.86 -14.06
N LEU A 44 1.75 31.53 -13.41
CA LEU A 44 0.75 32.51 -13.02
C LEU A 44 1.31 33.56 -12.05
N ILE A 45 2.11 33.14 -11.06
CA ILE A 45 2.77 34.05 -10.12
C ILE A 45 3.77 34.96 -10.85
N MET A 46 4.56 34.42 -11.77
CA MET A 46 5.52 35.22 -12.54
C MET A 46 4.81 36.23 -13.44
N LEU A 47 3.72 35.83 -14.10
CA LEU A 47 2.91 36.73 -14.93
C LEU A 47 2.28 37.84 -14.10
N GLU A 48 1.69 37.51 -12.97
CA GLU A 48 1.10 38.49 -12.04
C GLU A 48 2.16 39.49 -11.55
N GLY A 49 3.31 38.98 -11.09
CA GLY A 49 4.41 39.82 -10.62
C GLY A 49 5.04 40.69 -11.72
N THR A 50 5.04 40.22 -12.98
CA THR A 50 5.55 40.99 -14.12
C THR A 50 4.53 42.03 -14.60
N SER A 51 3.25 41.68 -14.67
CA SER A 51 2.17 42.60 -15.02
C SER A 51 2.08 43.76 -14.04
N HIS A 52 2.19 43.49 -12.73
CA HIS A 52 2.13 44.53 -11.72
C HIS A 52 3.31 45.51 -11.77
N GLN A 53 4.49 45.03 -12.18
CA GLN A 53 5.67 45.90 -12.41
C GLN A 53 5.55 46.76 -13.67
N LEU A 54 4.79 46.31 -14.68
CA LEU A 54 4.70 46.99 -15.97
C LEU A 54 3.53 48.00 -16.02
N ASP A 55 2.36 47.62 -15.51
CA ASP A 55 1.21 48.51 -15.34
C ASP A 55 0.41 48.09 -14.09
N PRO A 56 0.42 48.88 -13.00
CA PRO A 56 -0.30 48.57 -11.78
C PRO A 56 -1.83 48.48 -11.94
N ARG A 57 -2.39 49.02 -13.03
CA ARG A 57 -3.83 48.98 -13.32
C ARG A 57 -4.23 47.79 -14.18
N PHE A 58 -3.28 47.00 -14.66
CA PHE A 58 -3.55 45.84 -15.50
C PHE A 58 -3.99 44.64 -14.65
N SER A 59 -5.20 44.13 -14.89
CA SER A 59 -5.72 42.93 -14.22
C SER A 59 -5.50 41.68 -15.05
N LEU A 60 -4.57 40.81 -14.62
CA LEU A 60 -4.36 39.50 -15.24
C LEU A 60 -5.60 38.60 -15.12
N ALA A 61 -6.41 38.78 -14.08
CA ALA A 61 -7.65 38.04 -13.85
C ALA A 61 -8.66 38.25 -14.99
N GLU A 62 -8.80 39.48 -15.47
CA GLU A 62 -9.70 39.81 -16.57
C GLU A 62 -9.29 39.13 -17.88
N LEU A 63 -7.97 39.04 -18.13
CA LEU A 63 -7.42 38.37 -19.32
C LEU A 63 -7.71 36.86 -19.32
N ILE A 64 -7.63 36.21 -18.15
CA ILE A 64 -7.78 34.75 -18.02
C ILE A 64 -9.26 34.34 -17.94
N ARG A 65 -10.15 35.22 -17.48
CA ARG A 65 -11.61 34.99 -17.36
C ARG A 65 -12.26 34.31 -18.58
N PRO A 66 -12.06 34.73 -19.84
CA PRO A 66 -12.67 34.07 -21.00
C PRO A 66 -12.16 32.63 -21.24
N PHE A 67 -10.96 32.29 -20.77
CA PHE A 67 -10.46 30.91 -20.82
C PHE A 67 -11.14 30.04 -19.77
N GLY A 68 -11.30 30.57 -18.55
CA GLY A 68 -12.05 29.91 -17.48
C GLY A 68 -13.49 29.60 -17.88
N GLN A 69 -14.20 30.57 -18.47
CA GLN A 69 -15.57 30.37 -18.96
C GLN A 69 -15.66 29.30 -20.05
N ARG A 70 -14.71 29.29 -21.01
CA ARG A 70 -14.65 28.26 -22.07
C ARG A 70 -14.35 26.87 -21.49
N ALA A 71 -13.45 26.79 -20.51
CA ALA A 71 -13.14 25.54 -19.82
C ALA A 71 -14.34 25.02 -19.02
N MET A 72 -15.03 25.89 -18.29
CA MET A 72 -16.23 25.55 -17.53
C MET A 72 -17.36 25.06 -18.46
N LYS A 73 -17.63 25.77 -19.55
CA LYS A 73 -18.61 25.33 -20.57
C LYS A 73 -18.25 23.97 -21.19
N ARG A 74 -16.96 23.68 -21.38
CA ARG A 74 -16.49 22.36 -21.87
C ARG A 74 -16.56 21.26 -20.82
N GLN A 75 -16.44 21.58 -19.53
CA GLN A 75 -16.57 20.59 -18.45
C GLN A 75 -18.04 20.28 -18.15
N LEU A 76 -18.89 21.31 -18.13
CA LEU A 76 -20.34 21.22 -17.92
C LEU A 76 -21.13 20.93 -19.20
N SER A 77 -20.47 20.59 -20.31
CA SER A 77 -21.19 20.32 -21.55
C SER A 77 -22.12 19.10 -21.37
N PRO A 78 -23.43 19.22 -21.64
CA PRO A 78 -24.39 18.13 -21.43
C PRO A 78 -24.04 16.88 -22.24
N LYS A 79 -23.41 17.06 -23.41
CA LYS A 79 -22.89 15.96 -24.25
C LYS A 79 -21.85 15.09 -23.53
N ARG A 80 -20.96 15.68 -22.73
CA ARG A 80 -19.95 14.92 -21.97
C ARG A 80 -20.57 14.21 -20.77
N LEU A 81 -21.52 14.85 -20.10
CA LEU A 81 -22.26 14.24 -19.00
C LEU A 81 -23.07 13.03 -19.50
N ALA A 82 -23.81 13.18 -20.60
CA ALA A 82 -24.55 12.08 -21.22
C ALA A 82 -23.63 10.93 -21.66
N ARG A 83 -22.46 11.22 -22.24
CA ARG A 83 -21.48 10.20 -22.62
C ARG A 83 -20.94 9.43 -21.41
N ARG A 84 -20.64 10.13 -20.30
CA ARG A 84 -20.22 9.50 -19.05
C ARG A 84 -21.33 8.65 -18.45
N ALA A 85 -22.56 9.15 -18.42
CA ALA A 85 -23.71 8.40 -17.94
C ALA A 85 -23.94 7.12 -18.75
N LYS A 86 -23.85 7.20 -20.09
CA LYS A 86 -23.94 6.03 -20.97
C LYS A 86 -22.84 5.00 -20.68
N ALA A 87 -21.59 5.44 -20.57
CA ALA A 87 -20.46 4.55 -20.27
C ALA A 87 -20.63 3.84 -18.91
N ASN A 88 -21.12 4.56 -17.90
CA ASN A 88 -21.42 3.97 -16.60
C ASN A 88 -22.56 2.95 -16.70
N LEU A 89 -23.65 3.28 -17.39
CA LEU A 89 -24.78 2.36 -17.58
C LEU A 89 -24.36 1.06 -18.28
N GLU A 90 -23.50 1.14 -19.30
CA GLU A 90 -22.93 -0.06 -19.96
C GLU A 90 -22.08 -0.90 -19.02
N GLN A 91 -21.35 -0.28 -18.08
CA GLN A 91 -20.61 -1.02 -17.05
C GLN A 91 -21.55 -1.70 -16.05
N TRP A 92 -22.62 -1.03 -15.62
CA TRP A 92 -23.63 -1.61 -14.73
C TRP A 92 -24.39 -2.78 -15.39
N GLN A 93 -24.72 -2.67 -16.68
CA GLN A 93 -25.34 -3.76 -17.43
C GLN A 93 -24.45 -5.00 -17.48
N ARG A 94 -23.16 -4.84 -17.82
CA ARG A 94 -22.21 -5.98 -17.82
C ARG A 94 -22.10 -6.64 -16.45
N LEU A 95 -22.10 -5.84 -15.37
CA LEU A 95 -22.03 -6.37 -14.01
C LEU A 95 -23.27 -7.20 -13.67
N MET A 96 -24.46 -6.71 -14.03
CA MET A 96 -25.73 -7.41 -13.80
C MET A 96 -25.89 -8.69 -14.63
N GLU A 97 -25.19 -8.81 -15.76
CA GLU A 97 -25.21 -10.01 -16.60
C GLU A 97 -24.29 -11.12 -16.03
N ILE A 98 -23.15 -10.74 -15.46
CA ILE A 98 -22.14 -11.68 -14.95
C ILE A 98 -22.46 -12.14 -13.52
N LEU A 99 -22.90 -11.21 -12.66
CA LEU A 99 -23.15 -11.47 -11.24
C LEU A 99 -24.11 -12.64 -10.94
N PRO A 100 -25.27 -12.80 -11.63
CA PRO A 100 -26.18 -13.91 -11.33
C PRO A 100 -25.58 -15.27 -11.71
N HIS A 101 -24.74 -15.32 -12.74
CA HIS A 101 -24.09 -16.56 -13.17
C HIS A 101 -23.05 -17.01 -12.13
N ASP A 102 -22.16 -16.11 -11.73
CA ASP A 102 -21.14 -16.41 -10.72
C ASP A 102 -21.77 -16.75 -9.36
N ALA A 103 -22.82 -16.02 -8.96
CA ALA A 103 -23.54 -16.30 -7.72
C ALA A 103 -24.26 -17.67 -7.78
N ALA A 104 -24.87 -18.01 -8.91
CA ALA A 104 -25.50 -19.31 -9.11
C ALA A 104 -24.48 -20.44 -9.06
N ASP A 105 -23.31 -20.28 -9.68
CA ASP A 105 -22.23 -21.26 -9.66
C ASP A 105 -21.67 -21.49 -8.26
N ILE A 106 -21.44 -20.42 -7.49
CA ILE A 106 -21.01 -20.52 -6.09
C ILE A 106 -22.06 -21.27 -5.27
N LEU A 107 -23.35 -20.92 -5.43
CA LEU A 107 -24.43 -21.59 -4.72
C LEU A 107 -24.56 -23.07 -5.11
N HIS A 108 -24.33 -23.40 -6.39
CA HIS A 108 -24.34 -24.77 -6.88
C HIS A 108 -23.18 -25.61 -6.30
N LYS A 109 -21.98 -25.03 -6.23
CA LYS A 109 -20.80 -25.65 -5.60
C LYS A 109 -21.02 -25.85 -4.09
N LEU A 110 -21.60 -24.88 -3.40
CA LEU A 110 -21.98 -25.00 -1.99
C LEU A 110 -23.03 -26.11 -1.76
N LYS A 111 -24.07 -26.16 -2.60
CA LYS A 111 -25.16 -27.14 -2.47
C LYS A 111 -24.70 -28.58 -2.74
N LYS A 112 -23.73 -28.78 -3.63
CA LYS A 112 -23.15 -30.10 -3.92
C LYS A 112 -22.21 -30.61 -2.81
N GLY A 113 -21.89 -29.79 -1.81
CA GLY A 113 -20.89 -30.15 -0.80
C GLY A 113 -19.47 -30.25 -1.34
N GLU A 114 -19.27 -29.97 -2.63
CA GLU A 114 -17.98 -29.87 -3.32
C GLU A 114 -17.36 -28.48 -3.12
N PHE A 115 -17.58 -27.87 -1.96
CA PHE A 115 -16.75 -26.76 -1.51
C PHE A 115 -15.43 -27.36 -1.02
N ASP A 116 -14.71 -28.00 -1.95
CA ASP A 116 -13.34 -28.42 -1.76
C ASP A 116 -12.51 -27.15 -1.78
N VAL A 117 -12.48 -26.47 -0.64
CA VAL A 117 -11.49 -25.44 -0.39
C VAL A 117 -10.18 -26.18 -0.47
N HIS A 118 -9.55 -26.13 -1.64
CA HIS A 118 -8.12 -26.29 -1.80
C HIS A 118 -7.45 -25.17 -0.98
N LEU A 119 -7.55 -25.31 0.35
CA LEU A 119 -6.64 -24.71 1.28
C LEU A 119 -5.33 -25.36 0.89
N GLU A 120 -4.57 -24.71 0.00
CA GLU A 120 -3.15 -24.93 -0.09
C GLU A 120 -2.61 -24.70 1.32
N HIS A 121 -2.56 -25.77 2.12
CA HIS A 121 -2.10 -25.76 3.49
C HIS A 121 -0.57 -25.63 3.51
N ARG A 122 -0.01 -24.66 2.77
CA ARG A 122 1.41 -24.27 2.83
C ARG A 122 1.86 -24.00 4.26
N LYS A 123 0.93 -23.64 5.16
CA LYS A 123 1.21 -23.44 6.58
C LYS A 123 1.40 -24.74 7.38
N LEU A 124 0.81 -25.87 6.97
CA LEU A 124 0.96 -27.14 7.72
C LEU A 124 2.34 -27.75 7.50
N ASP A 125 2.85 -27.73 6.28
CA ASP A 125 4.18 -28.29 5.97
C ASP A 125 5.28 -27.65 6.81
N HIS A 126 5.19 -26.33 7.03
CA HIS A 126 6.14 -25.61 7.88
C HIS A 126 6.04 -25.99 9.36
N VAL A 127 4.83 -26.27 9.87
CA VAL A 127 4.64 -26.70 11.25
C VAL A 127 5.15 -28.13 11.44
N VAL A 128 4.82 -29.03 10.53
CA VAL A 128 5.28 -30.43 10.57
C VAL A 128 6.81 -30.50 10.48
N ASN A 129 7.43 -29.76 9.58
CA ASN A 129 8.89 -29.73 9.46
C ASN A 129 9.58 -29.19 10.73
N ARG A 130 9.00 -28.19 11.40
CA ARG A 130 9.52 -27.69 12.69
C ARG A 130 9.46 -28.73 13.79
N LEU A 131 8.36 -29.49 13.85
CA LEU A 131 8.20 -30.57 14.83
C LEU A 131 9.23 -31.69 14.60
N VAL A 132 9.41 -32.12 13.34
CA VAL A 132 10.40 -33.16 12.99
C VAL A 132 11.82 -32.72 13.38
N ILE A 133 12.24 -31.50 13.03
CA ILE A 133 13.56 -30.98 13.37
C ILE A 133 13.73 -30.86 14.90
N GLY A 134 12.70 -30.42 15.62
CA GLY A 134 12.70 -30.34 17.08
C GLY A 134 12.92 -31.70 17.75
N ILE A 135 12.19 -32.72 17.29
CA ILE A 135 12.30 -34.10 17.80
C ILE A 135 13.70 -34.67 17.52
N LEU A 136 14.22 -34.51 16.29
CA LEU A 136 15.56 -34.97 15.93
C LEU A 136 16.65 -34.28 16.76
N THR A 137 16.51 -32.99 17.02
CA THR A 137 17.46 -32.22 17.84
C THR A 137 17.43 -32.71 19.29
N ALA A 138 16.24 -32.95 19.86
CA ALA A 138 16.10 -33.48 21.22
C ALA A 138 16.69 -34.90 21.35
N ALA A 139 16.42 -35.78 20.38
CA ALA A 139 16.99 -37.13 20.36
C ALA A 139 18.53 -37.11 20.25
N LEU A 140 19.08 -36.24 19.39
CA LEU A 140 20.51 -36.06 19.24
C LEU A 140 21.16 -35.51 20.52
N PHE A 141 20.51 -34.56 21.19
CA PHE A 141 20.97 -34.02 22.48
C PHE A 141 21.05 -35.12 23.55
N VAL A 142 19.97 -35.88 23.71
CA VAL A 142 19.89 -36.97 24.69
C VAL A 142 20.93 -38.05 24.39
N GLY A 143 21.06 -38.46 23.12
CA GLY A 143 22.07 -39.44 22.70
C GLY A 143 23.50 -38.97 22.94
N SER A 144 23.79 -37.70 22.63
CA SER A 144 25.12 -37.11 22.86
C SER A 144 25.45 -36.98 24.33
N SER A 145 24.46 -36.61 25.16
CA SER A 145 24.58 -36.57 26.62
C SER A 145 24.86 -37.96 27.20
N LEU A 146 24.17 -39.00 26.69
CA LEU A 146 24.40 -40.38 27.10
C LEU A 146 25.82 -40.86 26.72
N MET A 147 26.29 -40.56 25.52
CA MET A 147 27.66 -40.90 25.08
C MET A 147 28.73 -40.18 25.90
N LEU A 148 28.47 -38.94 26.32
CA LEU A 148 29.33 -38.19 27.22
C LEU A 148 29.42 -38.87 28.59
N SER A 149 28.29 -39.36 29.11
CA SER A 149 28.18 -40.10 30.37
C SER A 149 28.87 -41.47 30.31
N LEU A 150 28.78 -42.17 29.18
CA LEU A 150 29.33 -43.51 28.97
C LEU A 150 30.83 -43.54 28.58
N LYS A 151 31.47 -42.37 28.43
CA LYS A 151 32.92 -42.23 28.18
C LYS A 151 33.41 -43.05 26.98
N VAL A 152 32.65 -43.02 25.88
CA VAL A 152 32.92 -43.79 24.65
C VAL A 152 34.24 -43.31 23.98
N ILE A 153 35.09 -44.25 23.58
CA ILE A 153 36.44 -44.09 22.99
C ILE A 153 36.37 -43.33 21.65
N PRO A 154 37.25 -42.36 21.30
CA PRO A 154 38.54 -42.01 21.91
C PRO A 154 38.42 -40.82 22.87
N SER A 155 38.79 -41.03 24.13
CA SER A 155 38.83 -40.00 25.16
C SER A 155 40.14 -39.22 25.09
N VAL A 156 40.07 -37.93 24.76
CA VAL A 156 41.18 -36.99 24.93
C VAL A 156 40.76 -36.04 26.05
N TYR A 157 41.54 -35.96 27.14
CA TYR A 157 41.24 -35.11 28.30
C TYR A 157 39.93 -35.42 29.05
N ASP A 158 39.69 -36.71 29.36
CA ASP A 158 38.60 -37.17 30.27
C ASP A 158 37.15 -36.92 29.81
N VAL A 159 36.97 -36.32 28.64
CA VAL A 159 35.68 -36.13 27.95
C VAL A 159 35.62 -36.95 26.66
N SER A 160 34.47 -37.58 26.39
CA SER A 160 34.25 -38.30 25.12
C SER A 160 34.11 -37.27 23.98
N VAL A 161 35.09 -37.25 23.07
CA VAL A 161 35.14 -36.31 21.94
C VAL A 161 33.89 -36.43 21.05
N ALA A 162 33.39 -37.66 20.88
CA ALA A 162 32.17 -37.93 20.11
C ALA A 162 30.91 -37.33 20.78
N GLY A 163 30.78 -37.49 22.10
CA GLY A 163 29.67 -36.90 22.86
C GLY A 163 29.72 -35.36 22.89
N ALA A 164 30.91 -34.78 23.06
CA ALA A 164 31.09 -33.33 23.05
C ALA A 164 30.76 -32.71 21.67
N ALA A 165 31.20 -33.37 20.58
CA ALA A 165 30.86 -32.96 19.23
C ALA A 165 29.34 -33.05 18.97
N GLY A 166 28.70 -34.14 19.39
CA GLY A 166 27.24 -34.31 19.27
C GLY A 166 26.44 -33.25 20.05
N CYS A 167 26.86 -32.91 21.28
CA CYS A 167 26.25 -31.84 22.06
C CYS A 167 26.40 -30.47 21.38
N LEU A 168 27.59 -30.14 20.86
CA LEU A 168 27.82 -28.90 20.12
C LEU A 168 26.93 -28.80 18.88
N VAL A 169 26.85 -29.88 18.09
CA VAL A 169 25.97 -29.96 16.91
C VAL A 169 24.51 -29.76 17.31
N SER A 170 24.05 -30.44 18.35
CA SER A 170 22.67 -30.32 18.84
C SER A 170 22.32 -28.89 19.30
N ILE A 171 23.24 -28.21 19.99
CA ILE A 171 23.05 -26.82 20.42
C ILE A 171 22.93 -25.90 19.21
N LEU A 172 23.77 -26.10 18.19
CA LEU A 172 23.78 -25.30 16.96
C LEU A 172 22.48 -25.47 16.17
N LEU A 173 21.97 -26.71 16.05
CA LEU A 173 20.66 -27.01 15.47
C LEU A 173 19.50 -26.38 16.27
N GLY A 174 19.54 -26.47 17.59
CA GLY A 174 18.52 -25.86 18.47
C GLY A 174 18.44 -24.34 18.33
N ILE A 175 19.59 -23.66 18.30
CA ILE A 175 19.66 -22.20 18.05
C ILE A 175 19.10 -21.85 16.67
N ARG A 176 19.40 -22.66 15.65
CA ARG A 176 18.90 -22.43 14.29
C ARG A 176 17.38 -22.59 14.20
N LEU A 177 16.82 -23.57 14.90
CA LEU A 177 15.37 -23.78 15.01
C LEU A 177 14.69 -22.61 15.74
N LEU A 178 15.25 -22.15 16.87
CA LEU A 178 14.72 -21.01 17.64
C LEU A 178 14.70 -19.72 16.81
N ARG A 179 15.75 -19.47 16.01
CA ARG A 179 15.79 -18.32 15.08
C ARG A 179 14.75 -18.45 13.97
N ALA A 180 14.56 -19.65 13.41
CA ALA A 180 13.55 -19.89 12.38
C ALA A 180 12.11 -19.71 12.89
N VAL A 181 11.84 -20.05 14.16
CA VAL A 181 10.54 -19.80 14.81
C VAL A 181 10.33 -18.30 15.02
N HIS A 182 11.32 -17.59 15.57
CA HIS A 182 11.22 -16.14 15.82
C HIS A 182 11.08 -15.33 14.51
N GLN A 183 11.83 -15.66 13.46
CA GLN A 183 11.75 -14.93 12.18
C GLN A 183 10.42 -15.13 11.44
N SER A 184 9.67 -16.21 11.71
CA SER A 184 8.36 -16.44 11.08
C SER A 184 7.17 -15.98 11.92
N GLY A 185 7.37 -15.70 13.21
CA GLY A 185 6.33 -15.06 14.04
C GLY A 185 6.05 -13.60 13.64
N ASP A 186 7.04 -12.96 13.01
CA ASP A 186 7.04 -11.51 12.72
C ASP A 186 6.42 -11.14 11.35
N VAL A 187 5.93 -12.12 10.58
CA VAL A 187 5.31 -11.88 9.25
C VAL A 187 3.78 -11.81 9.32
N THR A 188 3.18 -11.98 10.50
CA THR A 188 1.73 -11.84 10.72
C THR A 188 1.29 -10.42 11.14
N THR A 189 2.23 -9.48 11.25
CA THR A 189 1.94 -8.08 11.59
C THR A 189 2.52 -7.13 10.55
N LYS A 190 2.05 -7.22 9.29
CA LYS A 190 2.05 -6.09 8.38
C LYS A 190 1.00 -6.22 7.29
#